data_AF-A0A7L4PHM5-F1
#
_entry.id   AF-A0A7L4PHM5-F1
#
_cell.length_a   1.000
_cell.length_b   1.000
_cell.length_c   1.000
_cell.angle_alpha   90.00
_cell.angle_beta   90.00
_cell.angle_gamma   90.00
#
_symmetry.space_group_name_H-M   'P 1'
#
loop_
_entity.id
_entity.type
_entity.pdbx_description
1 polymer ?
#
loop_
_entity_poly.entity_id
_entity_poly.type
_entity_poly.pdbx_seq_one_letter_code
_entity_poly.pdbx_strand_id
1 'polypeptide(L)'
;DRLDAMGAIGIARVFTVGGSLGRKMYDPHDPFCTAREPDDGRWNLDHFYRKLLKLGAGMHTGTARNMAGRREAVMREYLAQLQREIEGRG
;
A
#
# COMPACT_ATOMS: atom_id res chain seq x y z
N ASP A 1 -13.83 8.80 4.59
CA ASP A 1 -13.68 7.81 5.68
C ASP A 1 -12.28 7.18 5.62
N ARG A 2 -11.66 6.81 6.74
CA ARG A 2 -10.31 6.18 6.74
C ARG A 2 -10.35 4.79 6.10
N LEU A 3 -11.49 4.10 6.21
CA LEU A 3 -11.72 2.82 5.56
C LEU A 3 -11.70 2.94 4.03
N ASP A 4 -12.24 4.02 3.45
CA ASP A 4 -12.30 4.23 1.98
C ASP A 4 -10.93 4.41 1.33
N ALA A 5 -9.90 4.69 2.13
CA ALA A 5 -8.52 4.75 1.67
C ALA A 5 -7.86 3.36 1.61
N MET A 6 -8.51 2.29 2.09
CA MET A 6 -7.95 0.93 2.16
C MET A 6 -8.59 -0.01 1.12
N GLY A 7 -7.95 -1.17 0.91
CA GLY A 7 -8.45 -2.22 0.02
C GLY A 7 -8.26 -1.87 -1.45
N ALA A 8 -9.11 -2.43 -2.31
CA ALA A 8 -9.01 -2.24 -3.77
C ALA A 8 -9.04 -0.76 -4.19
N ILE A 9 -9.91 0.05 -3.57
CA ILE A 9 -9.98 1.50 -3.83
C ILE A 9 -8.69 2.20 -3.40
N GLY A 10 -8.13 1.79 -2.24
CA GLY A 10 -6.84 2.29 -1.76
C GLY A 10 -5.71 2.05 -2.74
N ILE A 11 -5.60 0.81 -3.25
CA ILE A 11 -4.61 0.43 -4.27
C ILE A 11 -4.75 1.32 -5.50
N ALA A 12 -5.95 1.40 -6.09
CA ALA A 12 -6.19 2.19 -7.28
C ALA A 12 -5.86 3.67 -7.09
N ARG A 13 -6.25 4.25 -5.94
CA ARG A 13 -6.02 5.67 -5.63
C ARG A 13 -4.54 5.97 -5.45
N VAL A 14 -3.76 5.09 -4.82
CA VAL A 14 -2.31 5.28 -4.64
C VAL A 14 -1.62 5.49 -5.98
N PHE A 15 -1.89 4.62 -6.95
CA PHE A 15 -1.23 4.72 -8.26
C PHE A 15 -1.81 5.83 -9.14
N THR A 16 -3.12 6.09 -9.07
CA THR A 16 -3.76 7.17 -9.84
C THR A 16 -3.24 8.54 -9.39
N VAL A 17 -3.28 8.80 -8.08
CA VAL A 17 -2.81 10.08 -7.51
C VAL A 17 -1.30 10.17 -7.62
N GLY A 18 -0.58 9.10 -7.29
CA GLY A 18 0.86 9.01 -7.44
C GLY A 18 1.37 9.31 -8.84
N GLY A 19 0.71 8.74 -9.85
CA GLY A 19 0.98 9.01 -11.26
C GLY A 19 0.74 10.47 -11.63
N SER A 20 -0.37 11.07 -11.18
CA SER A 20 -0.65 12.50 -11.41
C SER A 20 0.37 13.44 -10.75
N LEU A 21 1.05 12.98 -9.71
CA LEU A 21 2.11 13.71 -9.00
C LEU A 21 3.51 13.42 -9.55
N GLY A 22 3.63 12.63 -10.63
CA GLY A 22 4.91 12.28 -11.25
C GLY A 22 5.78 11.33 -10.41
N ARG A 23 5.19 10.63 -9.43
CA ARG A 23 5.92 9.69 -8.56
C ARG A 23 6.15 8.37 -9.27
N LYS A 24 7.32 7.78 -9.04
CA LYS A 24 7.63 6.44 -9.55
C LYS A 24 6.79 5.39 -8.83
N MET A 25 6.55 4.26 -9.50
CA MET A 25 5.75 3.17 -8.92
C MET A 25 6.40 2.62 -7.64
N TYR A 26 7.70 2.30 -7.69
CA TYR A 26 8.48 1.74 -6.59
C TYR A 26 9.97 2.08 -6.76
N ASP A 27 10.77 1.89 -5.71
CA ASP A 27 12.24 2.02 -5.78
C ASP A 27 12.85 0.80 -6.50
N PRO A 28 13.71 1.00 -7.51
CA PRO A 28 14.23 -0.11 -8.33
C PRO A 28 15.20 -1.05 -7.60
N HIS A 29 15.78 -0.64 -6.47
CA HIS A 29 16.73 -1.46 -5.69
C HIS A 29 16.07 -2.09 -4.46
N ASP A 30 15.11 -1.39 -3.84
CA ASP A 30 14.33 -1.91 -2.70
C ASP A 30 12.85 -1.51 -2.81
N PRO A 31 12.05 -2.20 -3.65
CA PRO A 31 10.65 -1.88 -3.88
C PRO A 31 9.78 -1.97 -2.61
N PHE A 32 10.14 -2.87 -1.69
CA PHE A 32 9.31 -3.25 -0.54
C PHE A 32 9.84 -2.73 0.80
N CYS A 33 10.79 -1.79 0.78
CA CYS A 33 11.34 -1.14 1.97
C CYS A 33 11.92 -2.16 2.98
N THR A 34 12.67 -3.14 2.49
CA THR A 34 13.30 -4.19 3.32
C THR A 34 14.52 -3.68 4.07
N ALA A 35 15.26 -2.73 3.50
CA ALA A 35 16.51 -2.18 4.04
C ALA A 35 16.48 -0.67 4.27
N ARG A 36 15.34 -0.01 4.02
CA ARG A 36 15.17 1.45 4.13
C ARG A 36 13.81 1.84 4.72
N GLU A 37 13.70 3.08 5.18
CA GLU A 37 12.39 3.62 5.52
C GLU A 37 11.55 3.96 4.28
N PRO A 38 10.21 3.84 4.36
CA PRO A 38 9.31 4.24 3.27
C PRO A 38 9.26 5.77 3.03
N ASP A 39 9.50 6.17 1.78
CA ASP A 39 9.36 7.53 1.25
C ASP A 39 8.21 7.59 0.22
N ASP A 40 7.01 7.86 0.74
CA ASP A 40 5.79 8.01 -0.06
C ASP A 40 5.69 9.33 -0.83
N GLY A 41 6.71 10.19 -0.70
CA GLY A 41 6.90 11.39 -1.53
C GLY A 41 7.55 11.06 -2.88
N ARG A 42 8.41 10.03 -2.90
CA ARG A 42 9.14 9.58 -4.10
C ARG A 42 8.49 8.37 -4.79
N TRP A 43 7.99 7.41 -4.02
CA TRP A 43 7.50 6.14 -4.54
C TRP A 43 6.08 5.81 -4.08
N ASN A 44 5.25 5.36 -5.01
CA ASN A 44 3.85 5.06 -4.72
C ASN A 44 3.70 3.84 -3.81
N LEU A 45 4.51 2.81 -4.02
CA LEU A 45 4.46 1.56 -3.24
C LEU A 45 4.77 1.79 -1.75
N ASP A 46 5.65 2.74 -1.44
CA ASP A 46 6.00 3.12 -0.07
C ASP A 46 4.80 3.66 0.74
N HIS A 47 3.79 4.22 0.06
CA HIS A 47 2.58 4.72 0.71
C HIS A 47 1.79 3.63 1.44
N PHE A 48 1.88 2.38 0.97
CA PHE A 48 1.28 1.23 1.64
C PHE A 48 1.85 1.05 3.04
N TYR A 49 3.19 1.05 3.14
CA TYR A 49 3.91 0.84 4.40
C TYR A 49 3.88 2.05 5.31
N ARG A 50 3.98 3.27 4.75
CA ARG A 50 3.96 4.48 5.55
C ARG A 50 2.60 4.75 6.16
N LYS A 51 1.52 4.46 5.41
CA LYS A 51 0.16 4.87 5.78
C LYS A 51 -0.87 3.75 5.71
N LEU A 52 -1.13 3.17 4.54
CA LEU A 52 -2.35 2.38 4.33
C LEU A 52 -2.45 1.15 5.24
N LEU A 53 -1.34 0.43 5.45
CA LEU A 53 -1.28 -0.73 6.33
C LEU A 53 -1.34 -0.37 7.83
N LYS A 54 -1.18 0.92 8.18
CA LYS A 54 -1.28 1.41 9.57
C LYS A 54 -2.66 1.96 9.90
N LEU A 55 -3.51 2.22 8.90
CA LEU A 55 -4.84 2.82 9.11
C LEU A 55 -5.78 1.94 9.93
N GLY A 56 -5.65 0.61 9.81
CA GLY A 56 -6.49 -0.34 10.53
C GLY A 56 -6.35 -0.26 12.06
N ALA A 57 -5.16 0.10 12.55
CA ALA A 57 -4.89 0.26 13.98
C ALA A 57 -5.69 1.41 14.62
N GLY A 58 -6.10 2.41 13.84
CA GLY A 58 -6.84 3.58 14.31
C GLY A 58 -8.36 3.38 14.42
N MET A 59 -8.87 2.14 14.33
CA MET A 59 -10.31 1.85 14.31
C MET A 59 -10.85 1.53 15.71
N HIS A 60 -11.84 2.29 16.16
CA HIS A 60 -12.35 2.22 17.53
C HIS A 60 -13.44 1.17 17.75
N THR A 61 -14.22 0.82 16.73
CA THR A 61 -15.29 -0.19 16.83
C THR A 61 -14.86 -1.56 16.30
N GLY A 62 -15.47 -2.64 16.82
CA GLY A 62 -15.20 -4.00 16.35
C GLY A 62 -15.52 -4.18 14.86
N THR A 63 -16.64 -3.63 14.40
CA THR A 63 -17.05 -3.67 12.99
C THR A 63 -16.03 -2.97 12.09
N ALA A 64 -15.57 -1.77 12.46
CA ALA A 64 -14.58 -1.03 11.68
C ALA A 64 -13.23 -1.76 11.62
N ARG A 65 -12.79 -2.39 12.73
CA ARG A 65 -11.59 -3.24 12.75
C ARG A 65 -11.72 -4.44 11.82
N ASN A 66 -12.86 -5.15 11.84
CA ASN A 66 -13.10 -6.29 10.95
C ASN A 66 -13.10 -5.88 9.48
N MET A 67 -13.73 -4.75 9.14
CA MET A 67 -13.71 -4.21 7.78
C MET A 67 -12.31 -3.79 7.35
N ALA A 68 -11.55 -3.13 8.24
CA ALA A 68 -10.17 -2.73 7.97
C ALA A 68 -9.28 -3.97 7.73
N GLY A 69 -9.40 -5.02 8.55
CA GLY A 69 -8.65 -6.26 8.37
C GLY A 69 -8.92 -6.94 7.03
N ARG A 70 -10.18 -7.02 6.61
CA ARG A 70 -10.54 -7.55 5.27
C ARG A 70 -9.92 -6.72 4.14
N ARG A 71 -9.96 -5.39 4.25
CA ARG A 71 -9.37 -4.48 3.25
C ARG A 71 -7.84 -4.51 3.26
N GLU A 72 -7.24 -4.67 4.42
CA GLU A 72 -5.79 -4.83 4.58
C GLU A 72 -5.30 -6.13 3.96
N ALA A 73 -6.03 -7.23 4.13
CA ALA A 73 -5.72 -8.52 3.51
C ALA A 73 -5.64 -8.41 1.98
N VAL A 74 -6.57 -7.68 1.34
CA VAL A 74 -6.53 -7.41 -0.11
C VAL A 74 -5.25 -6.66 -0.51
N MET A 75 -4.83 -5.66 0.27
CA MET A 75 -3.60 -4.91 -0.01
C MET A 75 -2.35 -5.77 0.16
N ARG A 76 -2.30 -6.61 1.20
CA ARG A 76 -1.16 -7.53 1.44
C ARG A 76 -1.05 -8.58 0.34
N GLU A 77 -2.17 -9.13 -0.11
CA GLU A 77 -2.20 -10.09 -1.22
C GLU A 77 -1.69 -9.43 -2.52
N TYR A 78 -2.15 -8.21 -2.82
CA TYR A 78 -1.65 -7.44 -3.96
C TYR A 78 -0.13 -7.21 -3.88
N LEU A 79 0.39 -6.79 -2.73
CA LEU A 79 1.84 -6.58 -2.54
C LEU A 79 2.64 -7.88 -2.73
N ALA A 80 2.12 -9.00 -2.20
CA ALA A 80 2.78 -10.29 -2.33
C ALA A 80 2.79 -10.80 -3.79
N GLN A 81 1.72 -10.59 -4.54
CA GLN A 81 1.67 -10.88 -5.97
C GLN A 81 2.66 -10.00 -6.75
N LEU A 82 2.64 -8.69 -6.48
CA LEU A 82 3.55 -7.75 -7.12
C LEU A 82 5.02 -8.10 -6.85
N GLN A 83 5.37 -8.52 -5.63
CA GLN A 83 6.72 -8.95 -5.30
C GLN A 83 7.16 -10.14 -6.15
N ARG A 84 6.33 -11.18 -6.24
CA ARG A 84 6.62 -12.35 -7.09
C ARG A 84 6.77 -11.98 -8.56
N GLU A 85 5.96 -11.05 -9.06
CA GLU A 85 6.06 -10.60 -10.46
C GLU A 85 7.32 -9.77 -10.74
N ILE A 86 7.80 -9.00 -9.77
CA ILE A 86 9.04 -8.23 -9.90
C ILE A 86 10.26 -9.16 -9.83
N GLU A 87 10.29 -10.07 -8.86
CA GLU A 87 11.39 -11.04 -8.67
C GLU A 87 11.43 -12.06 -9.82
N GLY A 88 10.28 -12.51 -10.31
CA GLY A 88 10.18 -13.47 -11.42
C GLY A 88 10.47 -12.89 -12.81
N ARG A 89 10.68 -11.57 -12.92
CA ARG A 89 11.15 -10.89 -14.15
C ARG A 89 12.67 -10.65 -14.14
N GLY A 90 13.37 -11.04 -13.08
CA GLY A 90 14.82 -10.93 -12.91
C GLY A 90 15.59 -12.11 -13.48
#